data_AF-A0A1H4KP06-F1
#
_entry.id   AF-A0A1H4KP06-F1
#
_cell.length_a   1.000
_cell.length_b   1.000
_cell.length_c   1.000
_cell.angle_alpha   90.00
_cell.angle_beta   90.00
_cell.angle_gamma   90.00
#
_symmetry.space_group_name_H-M   'P 1'
#
loop_
_entity.id
_entity.type
_entity.pdbx_description
1 polymer ?
#
loop_
_entity_poly.entity_id
_entity_poly.type
_entity_poly.pdbx_seq_one_letter_code
_entity_poly.pdbx_strand_id
1 'polypeptide(L)'
;MKHGWFRVSISGMMILSLLTGYASSTEIKPAVQQAVNSPEPVSTDGSQPVVQNRKEREMVLLFQALLQMDRKEGLSISNEQAAALLPLIRNSRDQGNLTADQQKQALEFLNVDQQAFYNDLAIKMKDSMNRGAGKNFDHLTQEERDKLIEQFKNRRNHPPPAASSRGEGEGPSGQGFGKSMEQQLVDLLESKVKL
;
A
#
# COMPACT_ATOMS: atom_id res chain seq x y z
N MET A 1 -9.96 -52.31 8.07
CA MET A 1 -10.75 -52.32 6.82
C MET A 1 -10.22 -51.22 5.93
N LYS A 2 -9.93 -51.56 4.68
CA LYS A 2 -9.20 -50.75 3.69
C LYS A 2 -10.21 -50.08 2.77
N HIS A 3 -10.22 -48.75 2.72
CA HIS A 3 -10.83 -47.96 1.64
C HIS A 3 -9.86 -46.81 1.40
N GLY A 4 -9.27 -46.56 0.24
CA GLY A 4 -9.66 -46.91 -1.12
C GLY A 4 -9.49 -45.62 -1.92
N TRP A 5 -8.33 -45.45 -2.56
CA TRP A 5 -7.97 -44.30 -3.38
C TRP A 5 -8.94 -44.12 -4.56
N PHE A 6 -9.33 -42.88 -4.86
CA PHE A 6 -9.69 -42.46 -6.21
C PHE A 6 -9.02 -41.12 -6.53
N ARG A 7 -8.03 -41.19 -7.42
CA ARG A 7 -7.47 -40.04 -8.15
C ARG A 7 -8.30 -39.92 -9.42
N VAL A 8 -8.89 -38.76 -9.68
CA VAL A 8 -9.44 -38.42 -10.99
C VAL A 8 -8.57 -37.31 -11.57
N SER A 9 -7.85 -37.68 -12.63
CA SER A 9 -7.06 -36.81 -13.48
C SER A 9 -7.95 -36.41 -14.66
N ILE A 10 -8.16 -35.11 -14.88
CA ILE A 10 -8.78 -34.62 -16.11
C ILE A 10 -7.73 -33.81 -16.87
N SER A 11 -7.34 -34.44 -17.96
CA SER A 11 -6.50 -33.98 -19.06
C SER A 11 -7.31 -33.09 -20.01
N GLY A 12 -6.61 -32.16 -20.67
CA GLY A 12 -7.08 -31.41 -21.84
C GLY A 12 -7.77 -30.09 -21.48
N MET A 13 -7.56 -28.99 -22.20
CA MET A 13 -7.29 -28.89 -23.63
C MET A 13 -6.79 -27.48 -23.93
N MET A 14 -5.68 -27.36 -24.68
CA MET A 14 -5.26 -26.12 -25.32
C MET A 14 -6.33 -25.62 -26.29
N ILE A 15 -6.64 -24.33 -26.27
CA ILE A 15 -7.11 -23.61 -27.47
C ILE A 15 -6.39 -22.26 -27.58
N LEU A 16 -5.62 -22.18 -28.66
CA LEU A 16 -4.96 -21.03 -29.27
C LEU A 16 -6.01 -20.10 -29.90
N SER A 17 -5.92 -18.79 -29.69
CA SER A 17 -6.56 -17.74 -30.54
C SER A 17 -5.76 -16.45 -30.33
N LEU A 18 -4.79 -16.17 -31.20
CA LEU A 18 -4.89 -15.42 -32.48
C LEU A 18 -5.03 -13.90 -32.30
N LEU A 19 -4.03 -13.24 -32.89
CA LEU A 19 -3.83 -11.80 -33.10
C LEU A 19 -5.10 -11.05 -33.51
N THR A 20 -5.25 -9.82 -33.03
CA THR A 20 -5.73 -8.72 -33.88
C THR A 20 -5.17 -7.40 -33.38
N GLY A 21 -4.24 -6.84 -34.15
CA GLY A 21 -3.82 -5.45 -34.02
C GLY A 21 -4.87 -4.52 -34.62
N TYR A 22 -5.01 -3.34 -34.03
CA TYR A 22 -5.61 -2.19 -34.70
C TYR A 22 -4.71 -0.98 -34.44
N ALA A 23 -3.91 -0.64 -35.45
CA ALA A 23 -3.22 0.63 -35.54
C ALA A 23 -4.15 1.57 -36.32
N SER A 24 -4.63 2.63 -35.67
CA SER A 24 -5.24 3.76 -36.37
C SER A 24 -4.26 4.92 -36.35
N SER A 25 -3.59 5.11 -37.48
CA SER A 25 -2.87 6.31 -37.84
C SER A 25 -3.88 7.29 -38.44
N THR A 26 -4.02 8.48 -37.85
CA THR A 26 -4.66 9.62 -38.53
C THR A 26 -3.72 10.81 -38.47
N GLU A 27 -3.05 10.98 -39.60
CA GLU A 27 -2.34 12.14 -40.09
C GLU A 27 -3.29 13.35 -40.19
N ILE A 28 -2.94 14.49 -39.58
CA ILE A 28 -3.50 15.80 -39.92
C ILE A 28 -2.34 16.77 -40.16
N LYS A 29 -2.37 17.34 -41.38
CA LYS A 29 -1.48 18.34 -41.98
C LYS A 29 -1.45 19.69 -41.21
N PRO A 30 -0.40 20.52 -41.39
CA PRO A 30 -0.13 21.69 -40.59
C PRO A 30 -0.85 22.94 -41.11
N ALA A 31 -1.32 23.79 -40.19
CA ALA A 31 -1.70 25.16 -40.49
C ALA A 31 -0.95 26.10 -39.55
N VAL A 32 -0.12 26.94 -40.15
CA VAL A 32 0.61 28.05 -39.54
C VAL A 32 -0.39 29.12 -39.11
N GLN A 33 -0.36 29.54 -37.84
CA GLN A 33 -0.82 30.87 -37.45
C GLN A 33 -0.22 31.35 -36.12
N GLN A 34 0.62 32.37 -36.27
CA GLN A 34 0.76 33.57 -35.44
C GLN A 34 1.22 33.44 -33.98
N ALA A 35 2.48 33.85 -33.82
CA ALA A 35 3.04 34.38 -32.60
C ALA A 35 2.25 35.59 -32.10
N VAL A 36 1.74 35.49 -30.87
CA VAL A 36 1.48 36.63 -29.99
C VAL A 36 2.18 36.32 -28.67
N ASN A 37 3.23 37.11 -28.39
CA ASN A 37 3.92 37.18 -27.12
C ASN A 37 2.92 37.45 -25.99
N SER A 38 2.77 36.48 -25.09
CA SER A 38 2.29 36.69 -23.73
C SER A 38 3.23 35.92 -22.81
N PRO A 39 3.86 36.57 -21.79
CA PRO A 39 4.73 35.87 -20.87
C PRO A 39 3.89 34.90 -20.03
N GLU A 40 4.04 33.60 -20.30
CA GLU A 40 3.53 32.56 -19.40
C GLU A 40 4.19 32.72 -18.02
N PRO A 41 3.42 32.70 -16.92
CA PRO A 41 4.01 32.49 -15.62
C PRO A 41 4.62 31.08 -15.61
N VAL A 42 5.93 31.03 -15.38
CA VAL A 42 6.63 29.80 -15.04
C VAL A 42 5.98 29.23 -13.77
N SER A 43 5.03 28.32 -13.96
CA SER A 43 4.51 27.47 -12.89
C SER A 43 5.61 26.51 -12.49
N THR A 44 6.50 27.00 -11.62
CA THR A 44 7.37 26.17 -10.79
C THR A 44 6.51 25.69 -9.63
N ASP A 45 5.73 24.60 -9.81
CA ASP A 45 5.03 24.02 -8.66
C ASP A 45 4.97 22.49 -8.71
N GLY A 46 5.93 21.89 -8.01
CA GLY A 46 5.61 20.97 -6.90
C GLY A 46 4.95 19.62 -7.18
N SER A 47 4.65 19.25 -8.43
CA SER A 47 3.99 17.97 -8.73
C SER A 47 4.97 16.79 -8.74
N GLN A 48 5.49 16.44 -7.56
CA GLN A 48 6.04 15.10 -7.31
C GLN A 48 4.89 14.08 -7.14
N PRO A 49 5.12 12.79 -7.45
CA PRO A 49 4.15 11.95 -8.15
C PRO A 49 3.15 11.28 -7.20
N VAL A 50 1.87 11.60 -7.37
CA VAL A 50 0.71 10.93 -6.73
C VAL A 50 0.77 9.39 -6.88
N VAL A 51 1.41 8.89 -7.93
CA VAL A 51 1.58 7.45 -8.21
C VAL A 51 2.54 6.74 -7.26
N GLN A 52 3.60 7.41 -6.77
CA GLN A 52 4.56 6.79 -5.84
C GLN A 52 3.91 6.51 -4.47
N ASN A 53 3.07 7.42 -3.99
CA ASN A 53 2.33 7.27 -2.73
C ASN A 53 1.40 6.04 -2.74
N ARG A 54 0.82 5.69 -3.90
CA ARG A 54 -0.07 4.52 -3.99
C ARG A 54 0.67 3.20 -3.81
N LYS A 55 1.82 3.02 -4.49
CA LYS A 55 2.61 1.78 -4.41
C LYS A 55 3.17 1.56 -3.02
N GLU A 56 3.72 2.62 -2.43
CA GLU A 56 4.21 2.59 -1.05
C GLU A 56 3.10 2.21 -0.06
N ARG A 57 1.90 2.79 -0.22
CA ARG A 57 0.74 2.46 0.61
C ARG A 57 0.30 1.01 0.45
N GLU A 58 0.27 0.48 -0.77
CA GLU A 58 -0.08 -0.92 -1.05
C GLU A 58 0.95 -1.88 -0.40
N MET A 59 2.24 -1.52 -0.45
CA MET A 59 3.31 -2.26 0.21
C MET A 59 3.18 -2.24 1.75
N VAL A 60 2.97 -1.05 2.34
CA VAL A 60 2.75 -0.90 3.79
C VAL A 60 1.53 -1.69 4.25
N LEU A 61 0.44 -1.64 3.49
CA LEU A 61 -0.77 -2.43 3.75
C LEU A 61 -0.45 -3.92 3.77
N LEU A 62 0.33 -4.43 2.80
CA LEU A 62 0.74 -5.83 2.78
C LEU A 62 1.54 -6.20 4.03
N PHE A 63 2.55 -5.42 4.40
CA PHE A 63 3.38 -5.75 5.57
C PHE A 63 2.58 -5.70 6.86
N GLN A 64 1.72 -4.70 7.02
CA GLN A 64 0.82 -4.59 8.15
C GLN A 64 -0.15 -5.78 8.21
N ALA A 65 -0.70 -6.20 7.06
CA ALA A 65 -1.58 -7.34 6.99
C ALA A 65 -0.89 -8.64 7.42
N LEU A 66 0.32 -8.90 6.92
CA LEU A 66 1.10 -10.08 7.29
C LEU A 66 1.43 -10.11 8.80
N LEU A 67 1.83 -8.96 9.37
CA LEU A 67 2.09 -8.84 10.81
C LEU A 67 0.84 -9.05 11.66
N GLN A 68 -0.31 -8.53 11.25
CA GLN A 68 -1.58 -8.71 11.98
C GLN A 68 -2.13 -10.13 11.82
N MET A 69 -1.98 -10.70 10.62
CA MET A 69 -2.39 -12.06 10.30
C MET A 69 -1.68 -13.07 11.19
N ASP A 70 -0.37 -12.88 11.41
CA ASP A 70 0.38 -13.83 12.23
C ASP A 70 -0.05 -13.88 13.70
N ARG A 71 -0.64 -12.78 14.19
CA ARG A 71 -1.15 -12.68 15.57
C ARG A 71 -2.54 -13.29 15.73
N LYS A 72 -3.19 -13.68 14.64
CA LYS A 72 -4.53 -14.28 14.67
C LYS A 72 -4.44 -15.79 14.69
N GLU A 73 -5.19 -16.38 15.62
CA GLU A 73 -5.35 -17.83 15.70
C GLU A 73 -5.94 -18.39 14.40
N GLY A 74 -5.39 -19.51 13.92
CA GLY A 74 -5.79 -20.15 12.67
C GLY A 74 -5.32 -19.45 11.38
N LEU A 75 -4.71 -18.26 11.47
CA LEU A 75 -4.18 -17.51 10.32
C LEU A 75 -2.67 -17.31 10.37
N SER A 76 -2.00 -17.86 11.39
CA SER A 76 -0.55 -17.73 11.55
C SER A 76 0.22 -18.14 10.30
N ILE A 77 1.24 -17.37 9.95
CA ILE A 77 2.10 -17.66 8.80
C ILE A 77 2.87 -18.95 9.12
N SER A 78 2.77 -19.95 8.23
CA SER A 78 3.49 -21.21 8.40
C SER A 78 4.99 -21.06 8.13
N ASN A 79 5.80 -22.04 8.54
CA ASN A 79 7.24 -22.07 8.23
C ASN A 79 7.49 -22.03 6.71
N GLU A 80 6.74 -22.84 5.94
CA GLU A 80 6.85 -22.88 4.46
C GLU A 80 6.51 -21.54 3.81
N GLN A 81 5.44 -20.89 4.28
CA GLN A 81 5.04 -19.56 3.82
C GLN A 81 6.10 -18.53 4.19
N ALA A 82 6.66 -18.61 5.40
CA ALA A 82 7.70 -17.70 5.84
C ALA A 82 8.98 -17.84 5.00
N ALA A 83 9.40 -19.06 4.67
CA ALA A 83 10.54 -19.33 3.81
C ALA A 83 10.35 -18.75 2.40
N ALA A 84 9.13 -18.83 1.87
CA ALA A 84 8.77 -18.29 0.56
C ALA A 84 8.66 -16.75 0.53
N LEU A 85 8.11 -16.15 1.60
CA LEU A 85 7.92 -14.70 1.71
C LEU A 85 9.22 -13.95 2.04
N LEU A 86 10.08 -14.53 2.89
CA LEU A 86 11.29 -13.88 3.38
C LEU A 86 12.20 -13.27 2.27
N PRO A 87 12.52 -13.96 1.16
CA PRO A 87 13.33 -13.37 0.09
C PRO A 87 12.66 -12.17 -0.58
N LEU A 88 11.33 -12.18 -0.72
CA LEU A 88 10.58 -11.06 -1.30
C LEU A 88 10.63 -9.82 -0.40
N ILE A 89 10.43 -10.02 0.91
CA ILE A 89 10.44 -8.92 1.90
C ILE A 89 11.84 -8.34 2.10
N ARG A 90 12.88 -9.18 2.08
CA ARG A 90 14.27 -8.69 2.13
C ARG A 90 14.60 -7.84 0.91
N ASN A 91 14.22 -8.32 -0.28
CA ASN A 91 14.45 -7.57 -1.50
C ASN A 91 13.68 -6.23 -1.51
N SER A 92 12.45 -6.19 -1.02
CA SER A 92 11.70 -4.92 -0.94
C SER A 92 12.27 -3.94 0.08
N ARG A 93 12.83 -4.43 1.19
CA ARG A 93 13.56 -3.59 2.14
C ARG A 93 14.78 -2.95 1.49
N ASP A 94 15.55 -3.71 0.73
CA ASP A 94 16.79 -3.23 0.12
C ASP A 94 16.49 -2.29 -1.07
N GLN A 95 15.39 -2.51 -1.79
CA GLN A 95 14.95 -1.69 -2.94
C GLN A 95 14.01 -0.54 -2.56
N GLY A 96 13.51 -0.50 -1.32
CA GLY A 96 12.51 0.46 -0.85
C GLY A 96 11.14 0.34 -1.53
N ASN A 97 10.89 -0.75 -2.25
CA ASN A 97 9.66 -0.95 -3.02
C ASN A 97 9.38 -2.44 -3.25
N LEU A 98 8.11 -2.78 -3.44
CA LEU A 98 7.66 -4.09 -3.89
C LEU A 98 6.96 -3.94 -5.25
N THR A 99 7.41 -4.66 -6.27
CA THR A 99 6.73 -4.63 -7.58
C THR A 99 5.35 -5.29 -7.49
N ALA A 100 4.46 -4.96 -8.43
CA ALA A 100 3.12 -5.55 -8.48
C ALA A 100 3.18 -7.09 -8.61
N ASP A 101 4.14 -7.60 -9.37
CA ASP A 101 4.35 -9.04 -9.53
C ASP A 101 4.81 -9.70 -8.23
N GLN A 102 5.74 -9.07 -7.49
CA GLN A 102 6.18 -9.55 -6.18
C GLN A 102 5.07 -9.48 -5.13
N GLN A 103 4.23 -8.44 -5.19
CA GLN A 103 3.05 -8.33 -4.32
C GLN A 103 2.06 -9.46 -4.60
N LYS A 104 1.77 -9.72 -5.88
CA LYS A 104 0.91 -10.81 -6.29
C LYS A 104 1.48 -12.16 -5.84
N GLN A 105 2.77 -12.39 -6.06
CA GLN A 105 3.46 -13.60 -5.62
C GLN A 105 3.40 -13.78 -4.09
N ALA A 106 3.56 -12.70 -3.33
CA ALA A 106 3.43 -12.75 -1.87
C ALA A 106 2.02 -13.18 -1.44
N LEU A 107 0.97 -12.72 -2.13
CA LEU A 107 -0.41 -13.12 -1.87
C LEU A 107 -0.69 -14.58 -2.30
N GLU A 108 -0.04 -15.07 -3.35
CA GLU A 108 -0.17 -16.46 -3.82
C GLU A 108 0.36 -17.50 -2.81
N PHE A 109 1.31 -17.13 -1.95
CA PHE A 109 1.76 -18.01 -0.85
C PHE A 109 0.76 -18.11 0.30
N LEU A 110 -0.19 -17.20 0.39
CA LEU A 110 -1.21 -17.20 1.43
C LEU A 110 -2.32 -18.19 1.06
N ASN A 111 -2.87 -18.87 2.05
CA ASN A 111 -4.05 -19.71 1.85
C ASN A 111 -5.32 -18.86 1.67
N VAL A 112 -6.44 -19.50 1.32
CA VAL A 112 -7.70 -18.83 1.01
C VAL A 112 -8.18 -17.94 2.18
N ASP A 113 -8.10 -18.43 3.41
CA ASP A 113 -8.58 -17.70 4.59
C ASP A 113 -7.69 -16.49 4.92
N GLN A 114 -6.37 -16.64 4.74
CA GLN A 114 -5.40 -15.55 4.87
C GLN A 114 -5.58 -14.48 3.79
N GLN A 115 -5.84 -14.88 2.54
CA GLN A 115 -6.16 -13.94 1.47
C GLN A 115 -7.48 -13.20 1.73
N ALA A 116 -8.50 -13.89 2.23
CA ALA A 116 -9.76 -13.26 2.65
C ALA A 116 -9.50 -12.22 3.75
N PHE A 117 -8.69 -12.57 4.76
CA PHE A 117 -8.29 -11.62 5.81
C PHE A 117 -7.56 -10.39 5.26
N TYR A 118 -6.64 -10.58 4.31
CA TYR A 118 -5.94 -9.48 3.64
C TYR A 118 -6.92 -8.55 2.92
N ASN A 119 -7.85 -9.12 2.13
CA ASN A 119 -8.83 -8.35 1.37
C ASN A 119 -9.75 -7.54 2.30
N ASP A 120 -10.23 -8.15 3.38
CA ASP A 120 -11.05 -7.47 4.39
C ASP A 120 -10.30 -6.29 5.03
N LEU A 121 -9.03 -6.47 5.34
CA LEU A 121 -8.19 -5.42 5.91
C LEU A 121 -7.97 -4.30 4.90
N ALA A 122 -7.69 -4.64 3.64
CA ALA A 122 -7.51 -3.69 2.54
C ALA A 122 -8.75 -2.82 2.34
N ILE A 123 -9.95 -3.43 2.34
CA ILE A 123 -11.23 -2.71 2.25
C ILE A 123 -11.39 -1.77 3.44
N LYS A 124 -11.18 -2.25 4.67
CA LYS A 124 -11.31 -1.41 5.88
C LYS A 124 -10.36 -0.22 5.88
N MET A 125 -9.10 -0.41 5.45
CA MET A 125 -8.13 0.69 5.37
C MET A 125 -8.49 1.68 4.27
N LYS A 126 -8.94 1.21 3.11
CA LYS A 126 -9.45 2.09 2.04
C LYS A 126 -10.66 2.91 2.50
N ASP A 127 -11.61 2.27 3.19
CA ASP A 127 -12.79 2.95 3.72
C ASP A 127 -12.43 3.95 4.83
N SER A 128 -11.48 3.61 5.69
CA SER A 128 -10.96 4.52 6.72
C SER A 128 -10.34 5.76 6.09
N MET A 129 -9.54 5.57 5.05
CA MET A 129 -8.90 6.66 4.32
C MET A 129 -9.92 7.56 3.60
N ASN A 130 -10.91 6.97 2.94
CA ASN A 130 -11.98 7.71 2.29
C ASN A 130 -12.83 8.50 3.32
N ARG A 131 -13.10 7.91 4.49
CA ARG A 131 -13.84 8.58 5.56
C ARG A 131 -13.03 9.67 6.27
N GLY A 132 -11.71 9.48 6.43
CA GLY A 132 -10.81 10.47 7.01
C GLY A 132 -10.56 11.67 6.10
N ALA A 133 -10.59 11.47 4.78
CA ALA A 133 -10.42 12.54 3.79
C ALA A 133 -11.71 13.38 3.59
N GLY A 134 -12.90 12.81 3.80
CA GLY A 134 -14.18 13.49 3.55
C GLY A 134 -14.90 14.08 4.76
N LYS A 135 -14.61 13.64 6.00
CA LYS A 135 -15.48 13.97 7.15
C LYS A 135 -15.32 15.36 7.78
N ASN A 136 -14.31 16.14 7.42
CA ASN A 136 -14.01 17.38 8.14
C ASN A 136 -14.25 18.66 7.36
N PHE A 137 -14.82 18.64 6.15
CA PHE A 137 -15.04 19.88 5.38
C PHE A 137 -16.45 20.08 4.83
N ASP A 138 -17.21 19.00 4.61
CA ASP A 138 -18.56 19.10 4.01
C ASP A 138 -19.64 19.58 4.99
N HIS A 139 -19.41 19.48 6.30
CA HIS A 139 -20.33 19.99 7.33
C HIS A 139 -19.92 21.33 7.93
N LEU A 140 -18.76 21.87 7.55
CA LEU A 140 -18.29 23.15 8.08
C LEU A 140 -18.95 24.31 7.34
N THR A 141 -19.47 25.27 8.11
CA THR A 141 -19.91 26.55 7.53
C THR A 141 -18.70 27.26 6.91
N GLN A 142 -18.97 28.21 6.01
CA GLN A 142 -17.90 28.98 5.35
C GLN A 142 -16.96 29.64 6.39
N GLU A 143 -17.53 30.13 7.48
CA GLU A 143 -16.80 30.78 8.59
C GLU A 143 -15.90 29.81 9.35
N GLU A 144 -16.33 28.57 9.57
CA GLU A 144 -15.51 27.55 10.23
C GLU A 144 -14.35 27.10 9.34
N ARG A 145 -14.58 27.03 8.02
CA ARG A 145 -13.53 26.76 7.03
C ARG A 145 -12.48 27.89 7.01
N ASP A 146 -12.92 29.15 7.02
CA ASP A 146 -12.02 30.30 7.03
C ASP A 146 -11.18 30.35 8.32
N LYS A 147 -11.77 29.99 9.46
CA LYS A 147 -11.07 29.91 10.75
C LYS A 147 -10.00 28.80 10.78
N LEU A 148 -10.27 27.66 10.16
CA LEU A 148 -9.30 26.56 10.00
C LEU A 148 -8.14 26.95 9.08
N ILE A 149 -8.45 27.64 7.97
CA ILE A 149 -7.43 28.17 7.06
C ILE A 149 -6.56 29.21 7.76
N GLU A 150 -7.16 30.09 8.56
CA GLU A 150 -6.45 31.09 9.35
C GLU A 150 -5.55 30.44 10.41
N GLN A 151 -6.04 29.43 11.14
CA GLN A 151 -5.22 28.67 12.09
C GLN A 151 -4.03 27.98 11.42
N PHE A 152 -4.21 27.42 10.22
CA PHE A 152 -3.12 26.84 9.45
C PHE A 152 -2.10 27.88 8.99
N LYS A 153 -2.56 29.04 8.50
CA LYS A 153 -1.68 30.16 8.15
C LYS A 153 -0.89 30.67 9.36
N ASN A 154 -1.54 30.78 10.53
CA ASN A 154 -0.90 31.22 11.77
C ASN A 154 0.17 30.23 12.26
N ARG A 155 -0.10 28.92 12.20
CA ARG A 155 0.90 27.89 12.54
C ARG A 155 2.10 27.86 11.59
N ARG A 156 1.90 28.23 10.32
CA ARG A 156 2.97 28.27 9.32
C ARG A 156 3.89 29.48 9.51
N ASN A 157 3.33 30.60 9.96
CA ASN A 157 4.07 31.85 10.20
C ASN A 157 4.66 31.92 11.62
N HIS A 158 4.14 31.13 12.56
CA HIS A 158 4.65 30.99 13.92
C HIS A 158 4.83 29.51 14.25
N PRO A 159 6.01 28.91 13.98
CA PRO A 159 6.30 27.59 14.53
C PRO A 159 6.17 27.68 16.05
N PRO A 160 5.40 26.78 16.69
CA PRO A 160 5.29 26.80 18.15
C PRO A 160 6.69 26.63 18.76
N PRO A 161 7.02 27.34 19.85
CA PRO A 161 8.22 27.03 20.60
C PRO A 161 8.15 25.56 21.01
N ALA A 162 9.25 24.82 20.81
CA ALA A 162 9.36 23.41 21.13
C ALA A 162 8.78 23.14 22.53
N ALA A 163 7.57 22.57 22.57
CA ALA A 163 6.93 22.19 23.81
C ALA A 163 7.64 20.94 24.32
N SER A 164 8.51 21.21 25.30
CA SER A 164 9.15 20.30 26.22
C SER A 164 8.29 19.07 26.55
N SER A 165 8.94 17.91 26.48
CA SER A 165 8.55 16.65 27.10
C SER A 165 7.87 16.83 28.46
N ARG A 166 6.59 16.45 28.56
CA ARG A 166 6.04 15.92 29.80
C ARG A 166 4.76 15.13 29.54
N GLY A 167 4.86 13.83 29.81
CA GLY A 167 3.79 12.86 29.69
C GLY A 167 4.32 11.50 30.17
N GLU A 168 4.64 11.43 31.46
CA GLU A 168 4.76 10.17 32.18
C GLU A 168 3.44 9.42 32.04
N GLY A 169 3.49 8.33 31.30
CA GLY A 169 2.42 7.36 31.16
C GLY A 169 3.07 5.99 31.10
N GLU A 170 3.16 5.33 32.26
CA GLU A 170 3.40 3.90 32.37
C GLU A 170 2.30 3.15 31.60
N GLY A 171 2.59 2.86 30.33
CA GLY A 171 1.87 1.92 29.50
C GLY A 171 2.64 0.60 29.42
N PRO A 172 1.96 -0.56 29.35
CA PRO A 172 2.57 -1.86 29.54
C PRO A 172 3.62 -2.15 28.47
N SER A 173 4.73 -2.73 28.92
CA SER A 173 5.83 -3.29 28.16
C SER A 173 5.41 -3.85 26.78
N GLY A 174 5.83 -3.18 25.72
CA GLY A 174 5.59 -3.59 24.32
C GLY A 174 6.84 -3.39 23.48
N GLN A 175 7.79 -4.29 23.64
CA GLN A 175 9.03 -4.47 22.87
C GLN A 175 8.88 -4.11 21.37
N GLY A 176 9.37 -2.93 20.96
CA GLY A 176 9.29 -2.50 19.55
C GLY A 176 9.67 -1.05 19.24
N PHE A 177 10.12 -0.24 20.19
CA PHE A 177 10.50 1.16 19.96
C PHE A 177 11.81 1.27 19.16
N GLY A 178 11.73 1.21 17.83
CA GLY A 178 12.83 1.59 16.93
C GLY A 178 12.94 0.82 15.61
N LYS A 179 12.20 -0.28 15.42
CA LYS A 179 12.27 -1.10 14.20
C LYS A 179 11.21 -0.69 13.19
N SER A 180 11.60 -0.50 11.93
CA SER A 180 10.65 -0.27 10.83
C SER A 180 9.70 -1.46 10.68
N MET A 181 8.53 -1.24 10.08
CA MET A 181 7.53 -2.30 9.88
C MET A 181 8.10 -3.45 9.06
N GLU A 182 8.90 -3.12 8.04
CA GLU A 182 9.64 -4.06 7.21
C GLU A 182 10.56 -4.93 8.06
N GLN A 183 11.35 -4.32 8.95
CA GLN A 183 12.28 -5.05 9.79
C GLN A 183 11.55 -5.94 10.80
N GLN A 184 10.41 -5.49 11.34
CA GLN A 184 9.58 -6.34 12.20
C GLN A 184 9.06 -7.56 11.44
N LEU A 185 8.64 -7.39 10.19
CA LEU A 185 8.20 -8.50 9.36
C LEU A 185 9.35 -9.44 9.01
N VAL A 186 10.54 -8.92 8.66
CA VAL A 186 11.73 -9.75 8.42
C VAL A 186 12.08 -10.58 9.66
N ASP A 187 12.14 -9.95 10.84
CA ASP A 187 12.45 -10.64 12.10
C ASP A 187 11.44 -11.76 12.39
N LEU A 188 10.14 -11.49 12.17
CA LEU A 188 9.06 -12.45 12.33
C LEU A 188 9.23 -13.65 11.38
N LEU A 189 9.43 -13.39 10.09
CA LEU A 189 9.61 -14.45 9.09
C LEU A 189 10.90 -15.26 9.36
N GLU A 190 12.00 -14.61 9.74
CA GLU A 190 13.23 -15.31 10.12
C GLU A 190 13.06 -16.21 11.33
N SER A 191 12.35 -15.73 12.36
CA SER A 191 12.09 -16.54 13.56
C SER A 191 11.29 -17.80 13.21
N LYS A 192 10.33 -17.70 12.29
CA LYS A 192 9.52 -18.84 11.85
C LYS A 192 10.31 -19.85 11.03
N VAL A 193 11.22 -19.40 10.17
CA VAL A 193 12.05 -20.29 9.35
C VAL A 193 13.07 -21.06 10.20
N LYS A 194 13.52 -20.48 11.32
CA LYS A 194 14.48 -21.09 12.25
C LYS A 194 13.84 -22.09 13.23
N LEU A 195 12.51 -22.09 13.36
CA LEU A 195 11.73 -23.04 14.16
C LEU A 195 11.41 -24.30 13.35
#